data_AF-A0A1W0X6A9-F1
#
_entry.id   AF-A0A1W0X6A9-F1
#
_cell.length_a   1.000
_cell.length_b   1.000
_cell.length_c   1.000
_cell.angle_alpha   90.00
_cell.angle_beta   90.00
_cell.angle_gamma   90.00
#
_symmetry.space_group_name_H-M   'P 1'
#
loop_
_entity.id
_entity.type
_entity.pdbx_description
1 polymer ?
#
loop_
_entity_poly.entity_id
_entity_poly.type
_entity_poly.pdbx_seq_one_letter_code
_entity_poly.pdbx_strand_id
1 'polypeptide(L)'
;MKLRGSPKLRIPSLVAAVEKNLSGPNPLNGSALSLKHGVSATTIADVISQDLEGKVRKKCRVHARRCSREKNRNPFRQTRSINQ
;
A
#
# COMPACT_ATOMS: atom_id res chain seq x y z
N MET A 1 -15.64 24.30 -26.51
CA MET A 1 -15.21 24.26 -25.09
C MET A 1 -13.77 23.79 -25.03
N LYS A 2 -12.86 24.58 -24.45
CA LYS A 2 -11.42 24.26 -24.40
C LYS A 2 -11.12 23.65 -23.03
N LEU A 3 -10.87 22.34 -22.97
CA LEU A 3 -10.41 21.65 -21.76
C LEU A 3 -8.97 22.09 -21.50
N ARG A 4 -8.78 23.21 -20.81
CA ARG A 4 -7.43 23.69 -20.44
C ARG A 4 -7.13 23.24 -19.02
N GLY A 5 -6.23 22.26 -18.93
CA GLY A 5 -5.59 21.86 -17.69
C GLY A 5 -4.89 20.52 -17.85
N SER A 6 -3.75 20.49 -18.52
CA SER A 6 -2.84 19.35 -18.37
C SER A 6 -2.45 19.28 -16.89
N PRO A 7 -2.58 18.12 -16.22
CA PRO A 7 -2.16 17.97 -14.84
C PRO A 7 -0.69 18.41 -14.71
N LYS A 8 -0.42 19.40 -13.83
CA LYS A 8 0.95 19.92 -13.58
C LYS A 8 1.93 18.83 -13.13
N LEU A 9 1.42 17.71 -12.63
CA LEU A 9 2.19 16.56 -12.19
C LEU A 9 1.77 15.32 -12.98
N ARG A 10 2.76 14.56 -13.47
CA ARG A 10 2.52 13.21 -13.98
C ARG A 10 1.96 12.34 -12.85
N ILE A 11 1.07 11.39 -13.18
CA ILE A 11 0.40 10.53 -12.18
C ILE A 11 1.37 9.92 -11.14
N PRO A 12 2.56 9.38 -11.51
CA PRO A 12 3.50 8.85 -10.53
C PRO A 12 4.07 9.90 -9.56
N SER A 13 4.31 11.11 -10.05
CA SER A 13 4.83 12.22 -9.23
C SER A 13 3.79 12.75 -8.25
N LEU A 14 2.50 12.69 -8.62
CA LEU A 14 1.39 13.02 -7.72
C LEU A 14 1.28 12.00 -6.58
N VAL A 15 1.36 10.71 -6.89
CA VAL A 15 1.31 9.63 -5.88
C VAL A 15 2.43 9.80 -4.86
N ALA A 16 3.68 9.98 -5.33
CA ALA A 16 4.82 10.18 -4.43
C ALA A 16 4.69 11.44 -3.57
N ALA A 17 4.12 12.53 -4.11
CA ALA A 17 3.88 13.75 -3.36
C ALA A 17 2.80 13.53 -2.29
N VAL A 18 1.68 12.88 -2.63
CA VAL A 18 0.60 12.56 -1.69
C VAL A 18 1.11 11.66 -0.57
N GLU A 19 1.86 10.60 -0.89
CA GLU A 19 2.42 9.68 0.10
C GLU A 19 3.36 10.39 1.09
N LYS A 20 4.22 11.30 0.62
CA LYS A 20 5.09 12.12 1.48
C LYS A 20 4.30 13.03 2.44
N ASN A 21 3.19 13.60 1.99
CA ASN A 21 2.36 14.46 2.83
C ASN A 21 1.48 13.67 3.80
N LEU A 22 1.26 12.36 3.57
CA LEU A 22 0.54 11.47 4.50
C LEU A 22 1.46 10.83 5.53
N SER A 23 2.71 10.52 5.16
CA SER A 23 3.69 9.89 6.05
C SER A 23 4.67 10.89 6.70
N GLY A 24 4.55 12.19 6.38
CA GLY A 24 5.42 13.24 6.91
C GLY A 24 5.10 13.64 8.35
N PRO A 25 5.90 14.55 8.95
CA PRO A 25 5.73 14.99 10.34
C PRO A 25 4.41 15.74 10.60
N ASN A 26 3.78 16.25 9.55
CA ASN A 26 2.45 16.86 9.62
C ASN A 26 1.54 16.27 8.53
N PRO A 27 0.76 15.23 8.84
CA PRO A 27 -0.10 14.57 7.87
C PRO A 27 -1.23 15.50 7.43
N LEU A 28 -1.34 15.74 6.13
CA LEU A 28 -2.41 16.56 5.56
C LEU A 28 -3.68 15.75 5.32
N ASN A 29 -4.83 16.38 5.55
CA ASN A 29 -6.13 15.81 5.19
C ASN A 29 -6.35 15.80 3.67
N GLY A 30 -7.20 14.89 3.19
CA GLY A 30 -7.45 14.72 1.74
C GLY A 30 -7.94 15.99 1.04
N SER A 31 -8.67 16.85 1.74
CA SER A 31 -9.12 18.16 1.25
C SER A 31 -7.97 19.16 1.09
N ALA A 32 -7.03 19.25 2.03
CA ALA A 32 -5.84 20.10 1.87
C ALA A 32 -4.93 19.57 0.76
N LEU A 33 -4.81 18.26 0.58
CA LEU A 33 -4.06 17.66 -0.53
C LEU A 33 -4.66 17.99 -1.89
N SER A 34 -5.98 17.91 -2.00
CA SER A 34 -6.74 18.31 -3.20
C SER A 34 -6.45 19.77 -3.58
N LEU A 35 -6.55 20.68 -2.62
CA LEU A 35 -6.26 22.11 -2.84
C LEU A 35 -4.78 22.37 -3.17
N LYS A 36 -3.86 21.72 -2.47
CA LYS A 36 -2.41 21.90 -2.65
C LYS A 36 -1.93 21.43 -4.01
N HIS A 37 -2.49 20.34 -4.53
CA HIS A 37 -2.08 19.76 -5.80
C HIS A 37 -2.99 20.15 -6.97
N GLY A 38 -4.11 20.83 -6.71
CA GLY A 38 -5.09 21.22 -7.73
C GLY A 38 -5.77 20.02 -8.39
N VAL A 39 -6.02 18.96 -7.61
CA VAL A 39 -6.60 17.70 -8.08
C VAL A 39 -7.91 17.48 -7.35
N SER A 40 -8.91 16.83 -7.96
CA SER A 40 -10.17 16.56 -7.30
C SER A 40 -10.00 15.71 -6.04
N ALA A 41 -10.89 15.92 -5.07
CA ALA A 41 -10.91 15.13 -3.84
C ALA A 41 -11.08 13.63 -4.12
N THR A 42 -11.83 13.28 -5.18
CA THR A 42 -11.99 11.88 -5.63
C THR A 42 -10.67 11.26 -6.03
N THR A 43 -9.86 11.93 -6.85
CA THR A 43 -8.55 11.40 -7.25
C THR A 43 -7.59 11.25 -6.07
N ILE A 44 -7.63 12.16 -5.09
CA ILE A 44 -6.84 12.01 -3.87
C ILE A 44 -7.31 10.78 -3.07
N ALA A 45 -8.62 10.57 -2.95
CA ALA A 45 -9.17 9.40 -2.26
C ALA A 45 -8.79 8.08 -2.97
N ASP A 46 -8.81 8.06 -4.30
CA ASP A 46 -8.39 6.90 -5.10
C ASP A 46 -6.91 6.56 -4.88
N VAL A 47 -6.04 7.57 -4.89
CA VAL A 47 -4.60 7.41 -4.63
C VAL A 47 -4.34 6.86 -3.22
N ILE A 48 -5.05 7.39 -2.21
CA ILE A 48 -4.94 6.92 -0.83
C ILE A 48 -5.41 5.47 -0.72
N SER A 49 -6.54 5.13 -1.36
CA SER A 49 -7.11 3.79 -1.32
C SER A 49 -6.18 2.76 -1.95
N GLN A 50 -5.57 3.09 -3.09
CA GLN A 50 -4.59 2.22 -3.76
C GLN A 50 -3.33 1.98 -2.91
N ASP A 51 -2.79 3.02 -2.26
CA ASP A 51 -1.64 2.89 -1.37
C ASP A 51 -1.93 1.99 -0.15
N LEU A 52 -3.09 2.22 0.50
CA LEU A 52 -3.54 1.40 1.62
C LEU A 52 -3.75 -0.06 1.21
N GLU A 53 -4.36 -0.29 0.04
CA GLU A 53 -4.55 -1.64 -0.48
C GLU A 53 -3.21 -2.34 -0.77
N GLY A 54 -2.22 -1.62 -1.32
CA GLY A 54 -0.86 -2.12 -1.51
C GLY A 54 -0.19 -2.54 -0.20
N LYS A 55 -0.36 -1.75 0.87
CA LYS A 55 0.16 -2.05 2.21
C LYS A 55 -0.52 -3.28 2.82
N VAL A 56 -1.84 -3.40 2.69
CA VAL A 56 -2.61 -4.57 3.15
C VAL A 56 -2.16 -5.83 2.41
N ARG A 57 -2.07 -5.79 1.08
CA ARG A 57 -1.59 -6.92 0.27
C ARG A 57 -0.17 -7.34 0.65
N LYS A 58 0.73 -6.38 0.92
CA LYS A 58 2.10 -6.66 1.39
C LYS A 58 2.10 -7.33 2.77
N LYS A 59 1.29 -6.85 3.72
CA LYS A 59 1.14 -7.47 5.05
C LYS A 59 0.61 -8.90 4.95
N CYS A 60 -0.41 -9.14 4.13
CA CYS A 60 -0.94 -10.49 3.86
C CYS A 60 0.11 -11.41 3.23
N ARG A 61 0.90 -10.93 2.27
CA ARG A 61 1.99 -11.72 1.66
C ARG A 61 3.09 -12.09 2.66
N VAL A 62 3.44 -11.17 3.56
CA VAL A 62 4.40 -11.43 4.64
C VAL A 62 3.86 -12.46 5.62
N HIS A 63 2.59 -12.36 6.04
CA HIS A 63 1.97 -13.35 6.91
C HIS A 63 1.83 -14.72 6.24
N ALA A 64 1.45 -14.79 4.96
CA ALA A 64 1.42 -16.04 4.21
C ALA A 64 2.81 -16.73 4.18
N ARG A 65 3.89 -15.94 3.99
CA ARG A 65 5.27 -16.43 4.07
C ARG A 65 5.71 -16.83 5.48
N ARG A 66 5.15 -16.19 6.51
CA ARG A 66 5.44 -16.51 7.92
C ARG A 66 4.77 -17.83 8.30
N CYS A 67 3.50 -18.01 7.92
CA CYS A 67 2.77 -19.27 8.10
C CYS A 67 3.40 -20.45 7.34
N SER A 68 4.00 -20.21 6.15
CA SER A 68 4.71 -21.27 5.43
C SER A 68 6.05 -21.66 6.06
N ARG A 69 6.75 -20.73 6.72
CA ARG A 69 7.98 -21.04 7.48
C ARG A 69 7.69 -21.74 8.81
N GLU A 70 6.59 -21.39 9.46
CA GLU A 70 6.20 -21.96 10.76
C GLU A 70 5.68 -23.40 10.66
N LYS A 71 5.12 -23.78 9.50
CA LYS A 71 4.74 -25.18 9.21
C LYS A 71 5.92 -26.16 9.11
N ASN A 72 7.17 -25.68 9.01
CA ASN A 72 8.37 -26.51 8.93
C ASN A 72 9.15 -26.65 10.26
N ARG A 73 8.55 -26.22 11.37
CA ARG A 73 9.03 -26.54 12.73
C ARG A 73 7.96 -27.34 13.47
N ASN A 74 7.69 -28.55 12.99
CA ASN A 74 6.98 -29.54 13.79
C ASN A 74 8.01 -30.54 14.37
N PRO A 75 8.38 -30.47 15.66
CA PRO A 75 9.28 -31.44 16.28
C PRO A 75 8.63 -32.82 16.50
N PHE A 76 7.35 -33.02 16.13
CA PHE A 76 6.57 -34.22 16.46
C PHE A 76 6.32 -35.18 15.29
N ARG A 77 7.09 -35.09 14.20
CA ARG A 77 6.99 -36.02 13.05
C ARG A 77 8.28 -36.78 12.76
N GLN A 78 9.05 -37.14 13.78
CA GLN A 78 10.25 -37.96 13.63
C GLN A 78 10.25 -39.22 14.50
N THR A 79 9.16 -39.99 14.51
CA THR A 79 9.21 -41.39 14.99
C THR A 79 8.09 -42.21 14.35
N ARG A 80 8.30 -42.67 13.11
CA ARG A 80 7.68 -43.91 12.59
C ARG A 80 8.23 -44.23 11.20
N SER A 81 9.47 -44.69 11.17
CA SER A 81 9.99 -45.54 10.08
C SER A 81 11.33 -46.11 10.53
N ILE A 82 11.30 -47.05 11.47
CA ILE A 82 12.38 -48.03 11.62
C ILE A 82 11.68 -49.35 11.93
N ASN A 83 11.94 -50.35 11.09
CA ASN A 83 11.57 -51.76 11.15
C ASN A 83 10.17 -52.15 10.62
N GLN A 84 10.12 -52.39 9.31
CA GLN A 84 9.65 -53.68 8.78
C GLN A 84 10.81 -54.38 8.10
#